data_AF-A0A149RAV4-F1
#
_entry.id   AF-A0A149RAV4-F1
#
_cell.length_a   1.000
_cell.length_b   1.000
_cell.length_c   1.000
_cell.angle_alpha   90.00
_cell.angle_beta   90.00
_cell.angle_gamma   90.00
#
_symmetry.space_group_name_H-M   'P 1'
#
loop_
_entity.id
_entity.type
_entity.pdbx_description
1 polymer ?
#
loop_
_entity_poly.entity_id
_entity_poly.type
_entity_poly.pdbx_seq_one_letter_code
_entity_poly.pdbx_strand_id
1 'polypeptide(L)'
;MKQSGFFDVEERLARLSGLGDQLEAFSRTVDFEAFRPDLDKALAYSDGSKGGRPPFDPVLMFKILVIQTLNNLSDERTEYLINDRLSFMRFLGLGLSDRVPDAKTVWLFRERLTQAGAIDGLFNRFDATLRNAGYLPMSGQILDATLVAAPKQRNTNAEKADLRAGRIPEDWQDK
;
A
#
# COMPACT_ATOMS: atom_id res chain seq x y z
N MET A 1 1.71 30.34 -19.25
CA MET A 1 2.36 29.26 -18.47
C MET A 1 3.80 29.14 -18.92
N LYS A 2 4.75 28.89 -18.00
CA LYS A 2 6.15 28.64 -18.34
C LYS A 2 6.27 27.19 -18.83
N GLN A 3 6.99 26.95 -19.92
CA GLN A 3 7.23 25.60 -20.44
C GLN A 3 8.05 24.80 -19.42
N SER A 4 7.60 23.59 -19.09
CA SER A 4 8.34 22.67 -18.24
C SER A 4 9.58 22.14 -18.96
N GLY A 5 10.70 22.05 -18.26
CA GLY A 5 11.89 21.36 -18.70
C GLY A 5 11.67 19.84 -18.79
N PHE A 6 12.53 19.19 -19.57
CA PHE A 6 12.43 17.74 -19.85
C PHE A 6 12.53 16.88 -18.58
N PHE A 7 13.26 17.34 -17.55
CA PHE A 7 13.51 16.60 -16.31
C PHE A 7 12.74 17.15 -15.10
N ASP A 8 11.89 18.17 -15.25
CA ASP A 8 11.26 18.88 -14.12
C ASP A 8 10.44 17.93 -13.21
N VAL A 9 9.78 16.94 -13.81
CA VAL A 9 8.99 15.95 -13.07
C VAL A 9 9.91 14.98 -12.30
N GLU A 10 10.98 14.51 -12.94
CA GLU A 10 11.96 13.61 -12.31
C GLU A 10 12.67 14.31 -11.15
N GLU A 11 13.11 15.55 -11.33
CA GLU A 11 13.73 16.36 -10.27
C GLU A 11 12.77 16.58 -9.09
N ARG A 12 11.48 16.84 -9.38
CA ARG A 12 10.45 16.98 -8.35
C ARG A 12 10.26 15.68 -7.57
N LEU A 13 10.18 14.54 -8.27
CA LEU A 13 10.03 13.22 -7.66
C LEU A 13 11.26 12.81 -6.85
N ALA A 14 12.47 13.09 -7.34
CA ALA A 14 13.71 12.85 -6.60
C ALA A 14 13.78 13.67 -5.31
N ARG A 15 13.30 14.92 -5.35
CA ARG A 15 13.17 15.74 -4.14
C ARG A 15 12.16 15.15 -3.16
N LEU A 16 11.03 14.60 -3.62
CA LEU A 16 10.06 13.91 -2.76
C LEU A 16 10.66 12.65 -2.13
N SER A 17 11.43 11.86 -2.90
CA SER A 17 12.19 10.73 -2.37
C SER A 17 13.12 11.14 -1.23
N GLY A 18 13.85 12.25 -1.39
CA GLY A 18 14.72 12.80 -0.35
C GLY A 18 13.99 13.30 0.91
N LEU A 19 12.71 13.66 0.79
CA LEU A 19 11.87 14.07 1.92
C LEU A 19 11.18 12.90 2.64
N GLY A 20 11.32 11.67 2.12
CA GLY A 20 10.72 10.47 2.71
C GLY A 20 9.35 10.13 2.13
N ASP A 21 9.26 9.93 0.81
CA ASP A 21 8.04 9.41 0.18
C ASP A 21 7.71 7.98 0.67
N GLN A 22 6.68 7.88 1.51
CA GLN A 22 6.22 6.62 2.09
C GLN A 22 5.70 5.64 1.05
N LEU A 23 5.05 6.12 -0.02
CA LEU A 23 4.52 5.25 -1.08
C LEU A 23 5.65 4.61 -1.88
N GLU A 24 6.76 5.33 -2.07
CA GLU A 24 7.96 4.76 -2.68
C GLU A 24 8.55 3.65 -1.80
N ALA A 25 8.57 3.83 -0.48
CA ALA A 25 9.01 2.77 0.45
C ALA A 25 8.13 1.52 0.34
N PHE A 26 6.82 1.67 0.20
CA PHE A 26 5.91 0.55 -0.02
C PHE A 26 6.18 -0.16 -1.35
N SER A 27 6.33 0.57 -2.45
CA SER A 27 6.67 -0.02 -3.76
C SER A 27 7.97 -0.83 -3.74
N ARG A 28 8.94 -0.45 -2.91
CA ARG A 28 10.21 -1.18 -2.75
C ARG A 28 10.09 -2.42 -1.86
N THR A 29 9.13 -2.41 -0.94
CA THR A 29 8.99 -3.44 0.10
C THR A 29 7.99 -4.53 -0.29
N VAL A 30 6.90 -4.13 -0.93
CA VAL A 30 5.77 -5.01 -1.23
C VAL A 30 5.79 -5.31 -2.72
N ASP A 31 5.91 -6.60 -3.05
CA ASP A 31 5.61 -7.08 -4.39
C ASP A 31 4.10 -7.13 -4.58
N PHE A 32 3.55 -6.07 -5.16
CA PHE A 32 2.12 -5.93 -5.41
C PHE A 32 1.60 -6.94 -6.46
N GLU A 33 2.46 -7.42 -7.36
CA GLU A 33 2.06 -8.45 -8.34
C GLU A 33 1.76 -9.78 -7.66
N ALA A 34 2.34 -10.04 -6.49
CA ALA A 34 2.05 -11.23 -5.71
C ALA A 34 0.58 -11.31 -5.24
N PHE A 35 -0.19 -10.21 -5.28
CA PHE A 35 -1.62 -10.17 -4.94
C PHE A 35 -2.52 -10.46 -6.15
N ARG A 36 -2.00 -10.41 -7.38
CA ARG A 36 -2.78 -10.59 -8.60
C ARG A 36 -3.60 -11.90 -8.60
N PRO A 37 -3.07 -13.07 -8.22
CA PRO A 37 -3.86 -14.31 -8.24
C PRO A 37 -5.09 -14.24 -7.33
N ASP A 38 -4.96 -13.63 -6.15
CA ASP A 38 -6.05 -13.46 -5.18
C ASP A 38 -7.09 -12.46 -5.71
N LEU A 39 -6.62 -11.37 -6.32
CA LEU A 39 -7.47 -10.35 -6.94
C LEU A 39 -8.25 -10.89 -8.14
N ASP A 40 -7.59 -11.59 -9.06
CA ASP A 40 -8.23 -12.17 -10.24
C ASP A 40 -9.29 -13.19 -9.84
N LYS A 41 -8.99 -14.03 -8.84
CA LYS A 41 -9.93 -14.99 -8.28
C LYS A 41 -11.15 -14.31 -7.65
N ALA A 42 -10.94 -13.24 -6.89
CA ALA A 42 -12.03 -12.52 -6.21
C ALA A 42 -12.91 -11.72 -7.17
N LEU A 43 -12.30 -11.10 -8.19
CA LEU A 43 -13.02 -10.27 -9.16
C LEU A 43 -13.78 -11.09 -10.19
N ALA A 44 -13.26 -12.28 -10.53
CA ALA A 44 -13.85 -13.23 -11.47
C ALA A 44 -14.35 -12.54 -12.75
N TYR A 45 -13.57 -11.61 -13.28
CA TYR A 45 -13.94 -10.88 -14.49
C TYR A 45 -14.10 -11.83 -15.66
N SER A 46 -15.19 -11.67 -16.41
CA SER A 46 -15.40 -12.43 -17.63
C SER A 46 -14.31 -12.08 -18.65
N ASP A 47 -13.96 -13.05 -19.50
CA ASP A 47 -12.97 -13.00 -20.60
C ASP A 47 -13.18 -11.91 -21.68
N GLY A 48 -14.06 -10.94 -21.46
CA GLY A 48 -14.37 -9.87 -22.41
C GLY A 48 -15.24 -10.31 -23.59
N SER A 49 -15.70 -11.57 -23.63
CA SER A 49 -16.54 -12.12 -24.71
C SER A 49 -17.84 -11.35 -24.96
N LYS A 50 -18.36 -10.66 -23.92
CA LYS A 50 -19.57 -9.84 -24.00
C LYS A 50 -19.33 -8.41 -24.50
N GLY A 51 -18.10 -8.07 -24.86
CA GLY A 51 -17.71 -6.71 -25.24
C GLY A 51 -17.72 -5.72 -24.07
N GLY A 52 -17.10 -4.56 -24.27
CA GLY A 52 -17.02 -3.50 -23.27
C GLY A 52 -15.61 -2.94 -23.13
N ARG A 53 -15.50 -1.83 -22.39
CA ARG A 53 -14.20 -1.25 -22.04
C ARG A 53 -13.47 -2.23 -21.09
N PRO A 54 -12.20 -2.58 -21.37
CA PRO A 54 -11.43 -3.40 -20.45
C PRO A 54 -11.42 -2.81 -19.03
N PRO A 55 -11.53 -3.65 -17.99
CA PRO A 55 -11.38 -3.17 -16.62
C PRO A 55 -9.96 -2.62 -16.41
N PHE A 56 -9.80 -1.76 -15.41
CA PHE A 56 -8.47 -1.38 -14.95
C PHE A 56 -7.72 -2.57 -14.38
N ASP A 57 -6.40 -2.49 -14.42
CA ASP A 57 -5.53 -3.49 -13.83
C ASP A 57 -5.86 -3.67 -12.33
N PRO A 58 -6.10 -4.92 -11.86
CA PRO A 58 -6.52 -5.16 -10.49
C PRO A 58 -5.46 -4.79 -9.45
N VAL A 59 -4.17 -4.90 -9.80
CA VAL A 59 -3.07 -4.54 -8.90
C VAL A 59 -3.01 -3.01 -8.75
N LEU A 60 -3.17 -2.26 -9.84
CA LEU A 60 -3.36 -0.80 -9.78
C LEU A 60 -4.54 -0.42 -8.91
N MET A 61 -5.69 -1.07 -9.08
CA MET A 61 -6.88 -0.78 -8.28
C MET A 61 -6.68 -1.12 -6.79
N PHE A 62 -5.97 -2.21 -6.47
CA PHE A 62 -5.63 -2.54 -5.09
C PHE A 62 -4.69 -1.50 -4.46
N LYS A 63 -3.69 -1.02 -5.20
CA LYS A 63 -2.82 0.10 -4.77
C LYS A 63 -3.63 1.38 -4.48
N ILE A 64 -4.69 1.65 -5.24
CA ILE A 64 -5.60 2.77 -4.95
C ILE A 64 -6.31 2.57 -3.61
N LEU A 65 -6.78 1.35 -3.31
CA LEU A 65 -7.37 1.06 -1.99
C LEU A 65 -6.36 1.25 -0.86
N VAL A 66 -5.09 0.90 -1.08
CA VAL A 66 -4.00 1.16 -0.12
C VAL A 66 -3.81 2.66 0.11
N ILE A 67 -3.77 3.48 -0.96
CA ILE A 67 -3.72 4.95 -0.84
C ILE A 67 -4.91 5.47 -0.02
N GLN A 68 -6.13 5.00 -0.33
CA GLN A 68 -7.37 5.40 0.34
C GLN A 68 -7.30 5.15 1.84
N THR A 69 -6.93 3.93 2.19
CA THR A 69 -6.73 3.43 3.53
C THR A 69 -5.75 4.30 4.31
N LEU A 70 -4.53 4.48 3.78
CA LEU A 70 -3.45 5.17 4.48
C LEU A 70 -3.71 6.66 4.73
N ASN A 71 -4.56 7.26 3.90
CA ASN A 71 -4.86 8.69 3.95
C ASN A 71 -6.30 8.96 4.41
N ASN A 72 -7.05 7.92 4.79
CA ASN A 72 -8.47 7.96 5.17
C ASN A 72 -9.34 8.77 4.17
N LEU A 73 -9.22 8.44 2.87
CA LEU A 73 -9.84 9.20 1.77
C LEU A 73 -11.17 8.58 1.31
N SER A 74 -12.12 9.44 0.92
CA SER A 74 -13.29 9.03 0.14
C SER A 74 -12.91 8.66 -1.29
N ASP A 75 -13.82 8.01 -2.03
CA ASP A 75 -13.62 7.66 -3.44
C ASP A 75 -13.40 8.92 -4.31
N GLU A 76 -14.18 9.98 -4.11
CA GLU A 76 -14.04 11.24 -4.85
C GLU A 76 -12.74 11.96 -4.51
N ARG A 77 -12.36 11.95 -3.22
CA ARG A 77 -11.11 12.58 -2.81
C ARG A 77 -9.91 11.84 -3.36
N THR A 78 -10.02 10.53 -3.50
CA THR A 78 -8.98 9.67 -4.08
C THR A 78 -8.79 9.94 -5.55
N GLU A 79 -9.88 9.97 -6.33
CA GLU A 79 -9.84 10.36 -7.74
C GLU A 79 -9.15 11.71 -7.91
N TYR A 80 -9.56 12.71 -7.12
CA TYR A 80 -8.95 14.04 -7.17
C TYR A 80 -7.44 14.00 -6.85
N LEU A 81 -7.04 13.33 -5.77
CA LEU A 81 -5.64 13.33 -5.33
C LEU A 81 -4.72 12.52 -6.24
N ILE A 82 -5.23 11.49 -6.94
CA ILE A 82 -4.45 10.79 -7.97
C ILE A 82 -4.15 11.73 -9.15
N ASN A 83 -5.09 12.58 -9.54
CA ASN A 83 -4.88 13.58 -10.59
C ASN A 83 -3.98 14.75 -10.14
N ASP A 84 -3.96 15.06 -8.85
CA ASP A 84 -3.21 16.20 -8.28
C ASP A 84 -1.77 15.86 -7.89
N ARG A 85 -1.53 14.64 -7.36
CA ARG A 85 -0.26 14.31 -6.69
C ARG A 85 0.63 13.41 -7.54
N LEU A 86 1.80 13.94 -7.92
CA LEU A 86 2.84 13.18 -8.61
C LEU A 86 3.31 11.94 -7.85
N SER A 87 3.34 11.97 -6.51
CA SER A 87 3.72 10.79 -5.71
C SER A 87 2.69 9.66 -5.83
N PHE A 88 1.40 9.98 -5.94
CA PHE A 88 0.34 8.99 -6.13
C PHE A 88 0.42 8.40 -7.53
N MET A 89 0.57 9.25 -8.55
CA MET A 89 0.78 8.79 -9.94
C MET A 89 2.00 7.87 -10.05
N ARG A 90 3.13 8.25 -9.45
CA ARG A 90 4.35 7.43 -9.41
C ARG A 90 4.11 6.07 -8.75
N PHE A 91 3.41 6.03 -7.61
CA PHE A 91 3.11 4.78 -6.90
C PHE A 91 2.22 3.83 -7.72
N LEU A 92 1.25 4.41 -8.43
CA LEU A 92 0.32 3.69 -9.30
C LEU A 92 0.92 3.32 -10.66
N GLY A 93 2.08 3.87 -11.03
CA GLY A 93 2.71 3.66 -12.33
C GLY A 93 1.99 4.40 -13.46
N LEU A 94 1.29 5.50 -13.16
CA LEU A 94 0.56 6.30 -14.13
C LEU A 94 1.43 7.44 -14.67
N GLY A 95 1.44 7.59 -15.99
CA GLY A 95 1.92 8.78 -16.69
C GLY A 95 0.92 9.94 -16.65
N LEU A 96 1.38 11.15 -16.98
CA LEU A 96 0.57 12.38 -16.93
C LEU A 96 -0.67 12.37 -17.83
N SER A 97 -0.69 11.52 -18.86
CA SER A 97 -1.81 11.40 -19.80
C SER A 97 -2.58 10.10 -19.65
N ASP A 98 -2.19 9.25 -18.70
CA ASP A 98 -2.88 7.99 -18.46
C ASP A 98 -4.23 8.24 -17.79
N ARG A 99 -5.18 7.35 -18.04
CA ARG A 99 -6.51 7.45 -17.43
C ARG A 99 -6.44 7.09 -15.95
N VAL A 100 -7.06 7.93 -15.13
CA VAL A 100 -7.31 7.66 -13.71
C VAL A 100 -8.70 7.00 -13.53
N PRO A 101 -8.83 5.97 -12.66
CA PRO A 101 -10.13 5.44 -12.27
C PRO A 101 -10.97 6.50 -11.54
N ASP A 102 -12.21 6.68 -11.98
CA ASP A 102 -13.17 7.56 -11.30
C ASP A 102 -13.65 6.95 -9.97
N ALA A 103 -14.23 7.79 -9.11
CA ALA A 103 -14.73 7.40 -7.79
C ALA A 103 -15.67 6.18 -7.85
N LYS A 104 -16.56 6.14 -8.85
CA LYS A 104 -17.50 5.02 -9.04
C LYS A 104 -16.79 3.71 -9.39
N THR A 105 -15.72 3.79 -10.17
CA THR A 105 -14.88 2.64 -10.52
C THR A 105 -14.16 2.09 -9.29
N VAL A 106 -13.61 2.97 -8.45
CA VAL A 106 -12.98 2.59 -7.17
C VAL A 106 -13.99 1.94 -6.23
N TRP A 107 -15.16 2.56 -6.09
CA TRP A 107 -16.26 2.02 -5.29
C TRP A 107 -16.68 0.61 -5.75
N LEU A 108 -16.94 0.42 -7.05
CA LEU A 108 -17.39 -0.87 -7.59
C LEU A 108 -16.33 -1.97 -7.40
N PHE A 109 -15.05 -1.60 -7.52
CA PHE A 109 -13.94 -2.52 -7.28
C PHE A 109 -13.90 -2.96 -5.81
N ARG A 110 -13.98 -2.02 -4.87
CA ARG A 110 -14.06 -2.31 -3.44
C ARG A 110 -15.25 -3.19 -3.11
N GLU A 111 -16.43 -2.85 -3.63
CA GLU A 111 -17.67 -3.59 -3.40
C GLU A 111 -17.54 -5.04 -3.85
N ARG A 112 -16.96 -5.30 -5.04
CA ARG A 112 -16.73 -6.66 -5.52
C ARG A 112 -15.82 -7.48 -4.60
N LEU A 113 -14.72 -6.88 -4.13
CA LEU A 113 -13.81 -7.56 -3.20
C LEU A 113 -14.49 -7.82 -1.85
N THR A 114 -15.34 -6.92 -1.38
CA THR A 114 -16.13 -7.10 -0.16
C THR A 114 -17.12 -8.26 -0.30
N GLN A 115 -17.87 -8.30 -1.40
CA GLN A 115 -18.83 -9.39 -1.67
C GLN A 115 -18.14 -10.74 -1.85
N ALA A 116 -16.91 -10.75 -2.37
CA ALA A 116 -16.08 -11.96 -2.46
C ALA A 116 -15.41 -12.35 -1.12
N GLY A 117 -15.54 -11.54 -0.06
CA GLY A 117 -14.86 -11.77 1.23
C GLY A 117 -13.34 -11.65 1.16
N ALA A 118 -12.80 -10.98 0.15
CA ALA A 118 -11.36 -10.95 -0.15
C ALA A 118 -10.64 -9.75 0.49
N ILE A 119 -11.35 -8.65 0.81
CA ILE A 119 -10.76 -7.40 1.35
C ILE A 119 -9.86 -7.68 2.56
N ASP A 120 -10.39 -8.35 3.59
CA ASP A 120 -9.64 -8.58 4.83
C ASP A 120 -8.41 -9.45 4.59
N GLY A 121 -8.53 -10.49 3.75
CA GLY A 121 -7.40 -11.36 3.40
C GLY A 121 -6.27 -10.61 2.69
N LEU A 122 -6.62 -9.76 1.73
CA LEU A 122 -5.66 -8.93 0.99
C LEU A 122 -4.95 -7.94 1.91
N PHE A 123 -5.68 -7.21 2.75
CA PHE A 123 -5.08 -6.24 3.68
C PHE A 123 -4.27 -6.92 4.80
N ASN A 124 -4.73 -8.04 5.34
CA ASN A 124 -3.93 -8.81 6.32
C ASN A 124 -2.60 -9.28 5.73
N ARG A 125 -2.59 -9.72 4.46
CA ARG A 125 -1.37 -10.13 3.77
C ARG A 125 -0.45 -8.93 3.49
N PHE A 126 -1.02 -7.79 3.11
CA PHE A 126 -0.28 -6.54 2.96
C PHE A 126 0.39 -6.14 4.28
N ASP A 127 -0.35 -6.11 5.37
CA ASP A 127 0.16 -5.79 6.71
C ASP A 127 1.23 -6.78 7.17
N ALA A 128 1.04 -8.08 6.94
CA ALA A 128 2.03 -9.09 7.26
C ALA A 128 3.35 -8.86 6.49
N THR A 129 3.25 -8.46 5.21
CA THR A 129 4.43 -8.15 4.38
C THR A 129 5.18 -6.94 4.95
N LEU A 130 4.46 -5.88 5.32
CA LEU A 130 5.07 -4.69 5.95
C LEU A 130 5.72 -5.02 7.29
N ARG A 131 5.05 -5.79 8.15
CA ARG A 131 5.60 -6.23 9.44
C ARG A 131 6.88 -7.03 9.29
N ASN A 132 6.92 -7.96 8.33
CA ASN A 132 8.11 -8.77 8.05
C ASN A 132 9.29 -7.93 7.54
N ALA A 133 9.01 -6.82 6.88
CA ALA A 133 10.03 -5.85 6.45
C ALA A 133 10.44 -4.87 7.55
N GLY A 134 9.91 -4.99 8.77
CA GLY A 134 10.25 -4.12 9.90
C GLY A 134 9.47 -2.81 9.94
N TYR A 135 8.32 -2.75 9.29
CA TYR A 135 7.39 -1.62 9.38
C TYR A 135 6.24 -1.94 10.33
N LEU A 136 6.06 -1.12 11.36
CA LEU A 136 4.96 -1.28 12.30
C LEU A 136 3.82 -0.32 11.95
N PRO A 137 2.57 -0.79 11.80
CA PRO A 137 1.42 0.08 11.76
C PRO A 137 1.20 0.68 13.17
N MET A 138 1.29 2.01 13.30
CA MET A 138 0.94 2.71 14.54
C MET A 138 -0.58 2.96 14.60
N SER A 139 -1.40 1.92 14.78
CA SER A 139 -2.77 1.99 15.33
C SER A 139 -3.48 0.64 15.17
N GLY A 140 -4.33 0.29 16.13
CA GLY A 140 -5.12 -0.95 16.17
C GLY A 140 -6.37 -0.96 15.27
N GLN A 141 -6.50 -0.02 14.35
CA GLN A 141 -7.38 -0.17 13.18
C GLN A 141 -6.52 -0.58 11.99
N ILE A 142 -7.05 -1.46 11.14
CA ILE A 142 -6.35 -2.13 10.02
C ILE A 142 -5.58 -1.14 9.09
N LEU A 143 -5.81 0.18 9.19
CA LEU A 143 -5.60 1.13 8.10
C LEU A 143 -4.89 2.44 8.45
N ASP A 144 -4.32 2.62 9.65
CA ASP A 144 -3.55 3.84 9.97
C ASP A 144 -2.06 3.50 10.23
N ALA A 145 -1.31 3.34 9.13
CA ALA A 145 0.11 3.04 9.17
C ALA A 145 0.93 4.29 8.85
N THR A 146 1.32 5.04 9.88
CA THR A 146 2.54 5.85 9.78
C THR A 146 3.75 4.91 9.80
N LEU A 147 4.60 4.99 8.77
CA LEU A 147 5.78 4.15 8.64
C LEU A 147 6.81 4.52 9.71
N VAL A 148 6.84 3.76 10.80
CA VAL A 148 7.92 3.84 11.79
C VAL A 148 8.78 2.60 11.65
N ALA A 149 10.08 2.81 11.44
CA ALA A 149 11.04 1.72 11.48
C ALA A 149 10.91 1.00 12.84
N ALA A 150 10.61 -0.30 12.81
CA ALA A 150 10.52 -1.08 14.03
C ALA A 150 11.84 -0.93 14.80
N PRO A 151 11.80 -0.64 16.12
CA PRO A 151 13.00 -0.58 16.91
C PRO A 151 13.73 -1.93 16.79
N LYS A 152 15.01 -1.89 16.39
CA LYS A 152 15.80 -3.10 16.15
C LYS A 152 15.95 -3.87 17.46
N GLN A 153 15.09 -4.88 17.65
CA GLN A 153 15.05 -5.68 18.86
C GLN A 153 16.32 -6.53 18.95
N ARG A 154 17.17 -6.22 19.93
CA ARG A 154 18.44 -6.92 20.17
C ARG A 154 18.27 -8.27 20.88
N ASN A 155 17.08 -8.54 21.42
CA ASN A 155 16.85 -9.73 22.23
C ASN A 155 16.70 -10.98 21.35
N THR A 156 17.42 -12.01 21.72
CA THR A 156 17.33 -13.37 21.18
C THR A 156 15.98 -14.02 21.53
N ASN A 157 15.62 -15.10 20.82
CA ASN A 157 14.34 -15.79 21.07
C ASN A 157 14.27 -16.43 22.47
N ALA A 158 15.41 -16.80 23.06
CA ALA A 158 15.49 -17.30 24.44
C ALA A 158 15.13 -16.19 25.43
N GLU A 159 15.77 -15.02 25.31
CA GLU A 159 15.48 -13.86 26.18
C GLU A 159 14.02 -13.39 26.06
N LYS A 160 13.40 -13.52 24.88
CA LYS A 160 11.96 -13.23 24.71
C LYS A 160 11.07 -14.22 25.46
N ALA A 161 11.43 -15.50 25.50
CA ALA A 161 10.67 -16.52 26.22
C ALA A 161 10.74 -16.29 27.73
N ASP A 162 11.92 -15.91 28.23
CA ASP A 162 12.13 -15.59 29.65
C ASP A 162 11.37 -14.33 30.05
N LEU A 163 11.46 -13.25 29.26
CA LEU A 163 10.71 -12.01 29.52
C LEU A 163 9.19 -12.24 29.47
N ARG A 164 8.69 -13.07 28.55
CA ARG A 164 7.26 -13.45 28.51
C ARG A 164 6.82 -14.29 29.71
N ALA A 165 7.74 -15.04 30.32
CA ALA A 165 7.53 -15.80 31.54
C ALA A 165 7.76 -14.96 32.82
N GLY A 166 7.99 -13.65 32.71
CA GLY A 166 8.29 -12.76 33.85
C GLY A 166 9.66 -12.99 34.46
N ARG A 167 10.55 -13.70 33.77
CA ARG A 167 11.93 -13.98 34.20
C ARG A 167 12.89 -13.00 33.53
N ILE A 168 13.83 -12.48 34.31
CA ILE A 168 14.92 -11.64 33.80
C ILE A 168 16.03 -12.58 33.29
N PRO A 169 16.46 -12.48 32.03
CA PRO A 169 17.57 -13.30 31.52
C PRO A 169 18.81 -13.19 32.42
N GLU A 170 19.53 -14.30 32.65
CA GLU A 170 20.67 -14.34 33.58
C GLU A 170 21.75 -13.32 33.22
N ASP A 171 22.00 -13.10 31.93
CA ASP A 171 22.98 -12.12 31.42
C ASP A 171 22.62 -10.64 31.71
N TRP A 172 21.42 -10.38 32.22
CA TRP A 172 20.91 -9.02 32.51
C TRP A 172 20.92 -8.70 34.01
N GLN A 173 21.24 -9.66 34.87
CA GLN A 173 21.24 -9.45 36.33
C GLN A 173 22.49 -8.71 36.84
N ASP A 174 23.55 -8.61 36.03
CA ASP A 174 24.84 -8.00 36.41
C ASP A 174 25.18 -6.68 35.67
N LYS A 175 24.19 -5.79 35.48
CA LYS A 175 24.44 -4.41 35.00
C LYS A 175 23.63 -3.34 35.71
#